data_AF-A0A1L8MYT2-F1
#
_entry.id   AF-A0A1L8MYT2-F1
#
_cell.length_a   1.000
_cell.length_b   1.000
_cell.length_c   1.000
_cell.angle_alpha   90.00
_cell.angle_beta   90.00
_cell.angle_gamma   90.00
#
_symmetry.space_group_name_H-M   'P 1'
#
loop_
_entity.id
_entity.type
_entity.pdbx_description
1 polymer ?
#
loop_
_entity_poly.entity_id
_entity_poly.type
_entity_poly.pdbx_seq_one_letter_code
_entity_poly.pdbx_strand_id
1 'polypeptide(L)'
;MKVLEYLANSEKKLEHYYTISKNSNYADIAFDLIATFSAQENHTILTKDNVMDYSNSVEHILFKYEPVLNYAKIESYLKLMPILATQMTKPSRYHKNTVIKLVLLTDSFNSQEDFLKSKKIVRKFHYSKAHKFYLYGWTDGYVFIENLQTGMELKSRSMRKVSYAMLEKQIEV
;
A
#
# COMPACT_ATOMS: atom_id res chain seq x y z
N MET A 1 -7.34 -18.16 -8.14
CA MET A 1 -6.51 -17.60 -9.23
C MET A 1 -5.03 -17.86 -8.93
N LYS A 2 -4.16 -18.05 -9.92
CA LYS A 2 -2.73 -18.25 -9.66
C LYS A 2 -2.07 -16.92 -9.31
N VAL A 3 -1.14 -16.91 -8.35
CA VAL A 3 -0.44 -15.69 -7.91
C VAL A 3 0.24 -14.93 -9.06
N LEU A 4 0.89 -15.64 -9.98
CA LEU A 4 1.58 -15.02 -11.11
C LEU A 4 0.62 -14.27 -12.04
N GLU A 5 -0.59 -14.80 -12.21
CA GLU A 5 -1.65 -14.18 -13.00
C GLU A 5 -2.21 -12.95 -12.28
N TYR A 6 -2.43 -13.04 -10.96
CA TYR A 6 -2.83 -11.88 -10.15
C TYR A 6 -1.82 -10.74 -10.27
N LEU A 7 -0.53 -11.03 -10.11
CA LEU A 7 0.54 -10.04 -10.16
C LEU A 7 0.67 -9.43 -11.56
N ALA A 8 0.61 -10.24 -12.63
CA ALA A 8 0.64 -9.75 -14.00
C ALA A 8 -0.56 -8.84 -14.32
N ASN A 9 -1.76 -9.22 -13.87
CA ASN A 9 -2.97 -8.40 -14.04
C ASN A 9 -2.87 -7.08 -13.25
N SER A 10 -2.31 -7.13 -12.03
CA SER A 10 -2.11 -5.95 -11.19
C SER A 10 -1.07 -5.01 -11.82
N GLU A 11 0.04 -5.56 -12.31
CA GLU A 11 1.06 -4.82 -13.05
C GLU A 11 0.48 -4.10 -14.26
N LYS A 12 -0.22 -4.82 -15.15
CA LYS A 12 -0.82 -4.25 -16.37
C LYS A 12 -1.81 -3.12 -16.09
N LYS A 13 -2.53 -3.18 -14.96
CA LYS A 13 -3.45 -2.12 -14.54
C LYS A 13 -2.71 -0.91 -13.97
N LEU A 14 -1.63 -1.15 -13.22
CA LEU A 14 -0.89 -0.11 -12.52
C LEU A 14 0.14 0.59 -13.41
N GLU A 15 0.74 -0.10 -14.38
CA GLU A 15 1.84 0.42 -15.22
C GLU A 15 1.49 1.72 -15.96
N HIS A 16 0.21 1.97 -16.23
CA HIS A 16 -0.23 3.21 -16.89
C HIS A 16 -0.02 4.46 -16.03
N TYR A 17 -0.09 4.32 -14.71
CA TYR A 17 0.04 5.44 -13.77
C TYR A 17 1.24 5.30 -12.83
N TYR A 18 1.71 4.09 -12.59
CA TYR A 18 2.73 3.77 -11.60
C TYR A 18 4.02 3.32 -12.27
N THR A 19 5.15 3.73 -11.68
CA THR A 19 6.44 3.10 -11.94
C THR A 19 6.48 1.74 -11.25
N ILE A 20 6.73 0.69 -12.02
CA ILE A 20 6.74 -0.69 -11.54
C ILE A 20 8.17 -1.16 -11.25
N SER A 21 8.37 -1.81 -10.10
CA SER A 21 9.61 -2.48 -9.72
C SER A 21 9.31 -3.89 -9.24
N LYS A 22 10.00 -4.90 -9.76
CA LYS A 22 9.81 -6.32 -9.40
C LYS A 22 10.94 -6.79 -8.51
N ASN A 23 10.67 -7.79 -7.67
CA ASN A 23 11.68 -8.46 -6.83
C ASN A 23 12.58 -7.49 -6.06
N SER A 24 11.98 -6.43 -5.52
CA SER A 24 12.68 -5.32 -4.89
C SER A 24 12.69 -5.48 -3.37
N ASN A 25 13.80 -5.14 -2.74
CA ASN A 25 13.99 -5.32 -1.31
C ASN A 25 13.79 -4.00 -0.56
N TYR A 26 12.91 -4.01 0.44
CA TYR A 26 12.78 -2.93 1.42
C TYR A 26 12.60 -3.53 2.81
N ALA A 27 13.19 -2.91 3.83
CA ALA A 27 13.22 -3.42 5.20
C ALA A 27 13.63 -4.91 5.28
N ASP A 28 14.62 -5.31 4.47
CA ASP A 28 15.11 -6.70 4.33
C ASP A 28 14.06 -7.72 3.86
N ILE A 29 12.98 -7.24 3.23
CA ILE A 29 11.94 -8.06 2.63
C ILE A 29 11.89 -7.87 1.13
N ALA A 30 11.94 -9.00 0.43
CA ALA A 30 11.68 -9.07 -0.99
C ALA A 30 10.18 -8.97 -1.26
N PHE A 31 9.78 -7.90 -1.94
CA PHE A 31 8.43 -7.72 -2.48
C PHE A 31 8.37 -8.22 -3.91
N ASP A 32 7.30 -8.95 -4.24
CA ASP A 32 7.10 -9.53 -5.56
C ASP A 32 6.85 -8.43 -6.61
N LEU A 33 6.10 -7.40 -6.21
CA LEU A 33 5.79 -6.24 -7.04
C LEU A 33 5.69 -4.98 -6.18
N ILE A 34 6.29 -3.90 -6.64
CA ILE A 34 6.17 -2.56 -6.06
C ILE A 34 5.68 -1.62 -7.16
N ALA A 35 4.59 -0.92 -6.91
CA ALA A 35 4.08 0.13 -7.77
C ALA A 35 4.21 1.47 -7.05
N THR A 36 4.89 2.44 -7.66
CA THR A 36 5.08 3.78 -7.11
C THR A 36 4.45 4.83 -8.01
N PHE A 37 3.56 5.63 -7.44
CA PHE A 37 2.96 6.80 -8.08
C PHE A 37 3.48 8.06 -7.40
N SER A 38 3.67 9.12 -8.17
CA SER A 38 4.05 10.43 -7.67
C SER A 38 3.24 11.50 -8.40
N ALA A 39 2.57 12.35 -7.63
CA ALA A 39 1.82 13.48 -8.14
C ALA A 39 2.40 14.77 -7.57
N GLN A 40 2.60 15.75 -8.46
CA GLN A 40 2.92 17.11 -8.10
C GLN A 40 1.71 18.00 -8.40
N GLU A 41 1.24 18.72 -7.40
CA GLU A 41 0.18 19.72 -7.49
C GLU A 41 0.80 21.11 -7.44
N ASN A 42 0.67 21.87 -8.53
CA ASN A 42 1.20 23.24 -8.60
C ASN A 42 0.15 24.22 -8.06
N HIS A 43 0.57 25.09 -7.15
CA HIS A 43 -0.26 26.17 -6.64
C HIS A 43 0.02 27.44 -7.44
N THR A 44 -0.97 27.91 -8.18
CA THR A 44 -0.83 29.04 -9.10
C THR A 44 -1.60 30.26 -8.64
N ILE A 45 -1.11 31.45 -8.99
CA ILE A 45 -1.82 32.71 -8.78
C ILE A 45 -2.25 33.27 -10.14
N LEU A 46 -3.52 33.63 -10.31
CA LEU A 46 -4.14 34.19 -11.53
C LEU A 46 -4.22 33.24 -12.74
N THR A 47 -3.12 32.62 -13.16
CA THR A 47 -3.08 31.75 -14.35
C THR A 47 -2.22 30.51 -14.12
N LYS A 48 -2.42 29.45 -14.92
CA LYS A 48 -1.64 28.19 -14.85
C LYS A 48 -0.12 28.39 -15.03
N ASP A 49 0.28 29.48 -15.69
CA ASP A 49 1.67 29.80 -16.00
C ASP A 49 2.34 30.58 -14.85
N ASN A 50 1.61 30.87 -13.77
CA ASN A 50 2.08 31.66 -12.63
C ASN A 50 2.15 30.77 -11.39
N VAL A 51 3.07 29.80 -11.41
CA VAL A 51 3.30 28.86 -10.30
C VAL A 51 4.03 29.55 -9.15
N MET A 52 3.40 29.61 -7.98
CA MET A 52 3.95 30.19 -6.76
C MET A 52 4.60 29.12 -5.87
N ASP A 53 3.94 27.96 -5.76
CA ASP A 53 4.38 26.87 -4.88
C ASP A 53 3.95 25.53 -5.48
N TYR A 54 4.40 24.43 -4.89
CA TYR A 54 3.95 23.10 -5.27
C TYR A 54 3.91 22.15 -4.08
N SER A 55 3.13 21.08 -4.21
CA SER A 55 3.07 20.03 -3.21
C SER A 55 3.12 18.66 -3.87
N ASN A 56 3.79 17.71 -3.21
CA ASN A 56 4.07 16.39 -3.73
C ASN A 56 3.40 15.33 -2.87
N SER A 57 2.65 14.46 -3.55
CA SER A 57 2.03 13.27 -2.99
C SER A 57 2.70 12.04 -3.59
N VAL A 58 3.04 11.06 -2.76
CA VAL A 58 3.62 9.79 -3.21
C VAL A 58 2.76 8.64 -2.72
N GLU A 59 2.56 7.65 -3.57
CA GLU A 59 1.88 6.42 -3.22
C GLU A 59 2.74 5.21 -3.57
N HIS A 60 2.89 4.28 -2.62
CA HIS A 60 3.55 2.99 -2.82
C HIS A 60 2.55 1.86 -2.55
N ILE A 61 2.44 0.92 -3.49
CA ILE A 61 1.71 -0.32 -3.33
C ILE A 61 2.72 -1.46 -3.38
N LEU A 62 2.81 -2.22 -2.28
CA LEU A 62 3.78 -3.27 -2.05
C LEU A 62 3.05 -4.61 -2.03
N PHE A 63 3.27 -5.46 -3.03
CA PHE A 63 2.70 -6.79 -3.08
C PHE A 63 3.68 -7.80 -2.53
N LYS A 64 3.19 -8.65 -1.63
CA LYS A 64 3.91 -9.78 -1.08
C LYS A 64 3.05 -11.02 -1.06
N TYR A 65 3.52 -12.09 -1.69
CA TYR A 65 2.89 -13.39 -1.66
C TYR A 65 3.45 -14.26 -0.54
N GLU A 66 2.54 -14.86 0.22
CA GLU A 66 2.80 -15.80 1.30
C GLU A 66 1.78 -16.95 1.16
N PRO A 67 2.16 -18.13 0.64
CA PRO A 67 1.21 -19.23 0.36
C PRO A 67 0.35 -19.60 1.57
N VAL A 68 0.97 -19.56 2.75
CA VAL A 68 0.30 -19.79 4.04
C VAL A 68 0.63 -18.64 4.98
N LEU A 69 -0.41 -17.91 5.37
CA LEU A 69 -0.35 -16.87 6.39
C LEU A 69 -0.78 -17.40 7.75
N ASN A 70 -0.08 -16.94 8.79
CA ASN A 70 -0.48 -17.12 10.18
C ASN A 70 -0.49 -15.77 10.89
N TYR A 71 -1.02 -15.75 12.12
CA TYR A 71 -1.12 -14.53 12.89
C TYR A 71 0.26 -13.86 13.11
N ALA A 72 1.29 -14.64 13.42
CA ALA A 72 2.63 -14.12 13.71
C ALA A 72 3.27 -13.42 12.50
N LYS A 73 3.15 -14.00 11.29
CA LYS A 73 3.63 -13.39 10.04
C LYS A 73 2.90 -12.07 9.76
N ILE A 74 1.58 -12.05 9.93
CA ILE A 74 0.80 -10.83 9.71
C ILE A 74 1.23 -9.75 10.71
N GLU A 75 1.37 -10.11 11.99
CA GLU A 75 1.86 -9.19 13.00
C GLU A 75 3.27 -8.65 12.68
N SER A 76 4.19 -9.50 12.18
CA SER A 76 5.50 -9.02 11.74
C SER A 76 5.39 -8.02 10.59
N TYR A 77 4.53 -8.29 9.59
CA TYR A 77 4.30 -7.38 8.47
C TYR A 77 3.76 -6.02 8.94
N LEU A 78 2.82 -6.01 9.89
CA LEU A 78 2.28 -4.78 10.47
C LEU A 78 3.37 -3.96 11.20
N LYS A 79 4.29 -4.64 11.89
CA LYS A 79 5.41 -4.02 12.60
C LYS A 79 6.47 -3.41 11.68
N LEU A 80 6.50 -3.77 10.39
CA LEU A 80 7.41 -3.17 9.42
C LEU A 80 6.96 -1.81 8.91
N MET A 81 5.67 -1.47 9.04
CA MET A 81 5.13 -0.24 8.47
C MET A 81 5.91 1.02 8.88
N PRO A 82 6.36 1.20 10.15
CA PRO A 82 7.20 2.33 10.52
C PRO A 82 8.56 2.36 9.81
N ILE A 83 9.14 1.20 9.52
CA ILE A 83 10.43 1.06 8.82
C ILE A 83 10.23 1.42 7.34
N LEU A 84 9.21 0.83 6.71
CA LEU A 84 8.81 1.14 5.33
C LEU A 84 8.53 2.64 5.18
N ALA A 85 7.76 3.23 6.10
CA ALA A 85 7.49 4.66 6.13
C ALA A 85 8.76 5.51 6.19
N THR A 86 9.76 5.09 6.97
CA THR A 86 11.02 5.81 7.09
C THR A 86 11.89 5.68 5.84
N GLN A 87 11.89 4.52 5.18
CA GLN A 87 12.69 4.27 3.97
C GLN A 87 12.07 4.85 2.70
N MET A 88 10.74 4.87 2.60
CA MET A 88 10.01 5.24 1.39
C MET A 88 9.54 6.69 1.38
N THR A 89 9.40 7.33 2.56
CA THR A 89 9.01 8.74 2.62
C THR A 89 10.26 9.63 2.54
N LYS A 90 10.16 10.72 1.76
CA LYS A 90 11.15 11.81 1.76
C LYS A 90 10.49 13.10 2.27
N PRO A 91 10.39 13.31 3.60
CA PRO A 91 9.77 14.52 4.13
C PRO A 91 10.54 15.77 3.71
N SER A 92 9.83 16.75 3.18
CA SER A 92 10.38 18.04 2.77
C SER A 92 9.31 19.13 2.92
N ARG A 93 9.67 20.40 2.73
CA ARG A 93 8.70 21.51 2.72
C ARG A 93 7.60 21.37 1.67
N TYR A 94 7.85 20.59 0.61
CA TYR A 94 6.90 20.34 -0.47
C TYR A 94 6.20 19.00 -0.33
N HIS A 95 6.56 18.19 0.67
CA HIS A 95 5.93 16.90 0.91
C HIS A 95 4.54 17.11 1.51
N LYS A 96 3.50 16.75 0.77
CA LYS A 96 2.12 16.78 1.22
C LYS A 96 1.81 15.51 2.02
N ASN A 97 1.93 14.37 1.36
CA ASN A 97 1.67 13.08 1.98
C ASN A 97 2.35 11.93 1.23
N THR A 98 2.66 10.88 1.99
CA THR A 98 3.04 9.57 1.44
C THR A 98 2.05 8.52 1.91
N VAL A 99 1.57 7.68 1.01
CA VAL A 99 0.67 6.57 1.33
C VAL A 99 1.38 5.26 1.00
N ILE A 100 1.49 4.37 1.98
CA ILE A 100 2.06 3.04 1.81
C ILE A 100 0.97 2.00 2.00
N LYS A 101 0.76 1.17 0.98
CA LYS A 101 -0.20 0.07 0.98
C LYS A 101 0.55 -1.25 0.90
N LEU A 102 0.43 -2.05 1.95
CA LEU A 102 0.94 -3.41 1.96
C LEU A 102 -0.17 -4.38 1.56
N VAL A 103 0.00 -5.06 0.44
CA VAL A 103 -0.89 -6.08 -0.10
C VAL A 103 -0.27 -7.45 0.14
N LEU A 104 -0.87 -8.23 1.04
CA LEU A 104 -0.48 -9.60 1.31
C LEU A 104 -1.39 -10.56 0.55
N LEU A 105 -0.83 -11.34 -0.36
CA LEU A 105 -1.54 -12.37 -1.11
C LEU A 105 -1.30 -13.72 -0.44
N THR A 106 -2.33 -14.53 -0.28
CA THR A 106 -2.22 -15.88 0.30
C THR A 106 -3.12 -16.88 -0.38
N ASP A 107 -2.76 -18.16 -0.36
CA ASP A 107 -3.68 -19.24 -0.72
C ASP A 107 -4.53 -19.67 0.49
N SER A 108 -4.01 -19.53 1.71
CA SER A 108 -4.66 -20.06 2.91
C SER A 108 -4.20 -19.40 4.21
N PHE A 109 -5.00 -19.55 5.25
CA PHE A 109 -4.57 -19.31 6.62
C PHE A 109 -4.20 -20.63 7.27
N ASN A 110 -3.15 -20.63 8.10
CA ASN A 110 -2.66 -21.81 8.80
C ASN A 110 -3.72 -22.49 9.68
N SER A 111 -4.65 -21.70 10.23
CA SER A 111 -5.80 -22.20 10.99
C SER A 111 -6.97 -21.21 10.98
N GLN A 112 -8.16 -21.67 11.34
CA GLN A 112 -9.33 -20.79 11.53
C GLN A 112 -9.09 -19.79 12.67
N GLU A 113 -8.37 -20.18 13.71
CA GLU A 113 -7.99 -19.30 14.80
C GLU A 113 -7.03 -18.19 14.33
N ASP A 114 -6.03 -18.54 13.52
CA ASP A 114 -5.12 -17.59 12.89
C ASP A 114 -5.89 -16.58 12.05
N PHE A 115 -6.86 -17.04 11.25
CA PHE A 115 -7.72 -16.16 10.46
C PHE A 115 -8.49 -15.17 11.34
N LEU A 116 -9.15 -15.64 12.40
CA LEU A 116 -9.95 -14.77 13.30
C LEU A 116 -9.08 -13.74 14.03
N LYS A 117 -7.90 -14.15 14.52
CA LYS A 117 -6.92 -13.24 15.15
C LYS A 117 -6.41 -12.20 14.15
N SER A 118 -6.06 -12.65 12.94
CA SER A 118 -5.59 -11.81 11.84
C SER A 118 -6.63 -10.76 11.43
N LYS A 119 -7.90 -11.18 11.28
CA LYS A 119 -9.02 -10.27 11.00
C LYS A 119 -9.14 -9.17 12.06
N LYS A 120 -8.97 -9.52 13.35
CA LYS A 120 -9.06 -8.56 14.46
C LYS A 120 -7.93 -7.54 14.43
N ILE A 121 -6.68 -7.97 14.23
CA ILE A 121 -5.53 -7.07 14.23
C ILE A 121 -5.49 -6.19 12.97
N VAL A 122 -5.75 -6.77 11.79
CA VAL A 122 -5.76 -6.03 10.51
C VAL A 122 -6.83 -4.94 10.53
N ARG A 123 -8.06 -5.24 11.00
CA ARG A 123 -9.12 -4.22 11.08
C ARG A 123 -8.78 -3.07 12.03
N LYS A 124 -8.01 -3.33 13.09
CA LYS A 124 -7.59 -2.30 14.05
C LYS A 124 -6.33 -1.57 13.63
N PHE A 125 -5.58 -2.13 12.68
CA PHE A 125 -4.34 -1.54 12.22
C PHE A 125 -4.59 -0.17 11.58
N HIS A 126 -3.83 0.81 12.05
CA HIS A 126 -3.72 2.12 11.45
C HIS A 126 -2.33 2.65 11.77
N TYR A 127 -1.59 3.02 10.72
CA TYR A 127 -0.34 3.74 10.86
C TYR A 127 -0.50 5.14 10.27
N SER A 128 -0.13 6.15 11.04
CA SER A 128 -0.01 7.52 10.58
C SER A 128 1.14 8.20 11.30
N LYS A 129 1.97 8.93 10.56
CA LYS A 129 3.13 9.67 11.09
C LYS A 129 3.13 11.08 10.52
N ALA A 130 2.91 12.06 11.38
CA ALA A 130 3.09 13.46 11.04
C ALA A 130 4.59 13.81 11.02
N HIS A 131 5.02 14.59 10.03
CA HIS A 131 6.40 15.06 9.94
C HIS A 131 6.49 16.53 10.29
N LYS A 132 7.40 16.88 11.21
CA LYS A 132 7.60 18.25 11.73
C LYS A 132 6.27 18.96 12.06
N PHE A 133 5.43 18.33 12.91
CA PHE A 133 4.10 18.85 13.28
C PHE A 133 3.21 19.18 12.06
N TYR A 134 3.21 18.28 11.05
CA TYR A 134 2.51 18.42 9.77
C TYR A 134 3.06 19.48 8.81
N LEU A 135 4.05 20.28 9.21
CA LEU A 135 4.67 21.26 8.30
C LEU A 135 5.36 20.58 7.11
N TYR A 136 5.75 19.31 7.25
CA TYR A 136 6.43 18.51 6.22
C TYR A 136 5.54 17.33 5.80
N GLY A 137 4.22 17.52 5.90
CA GLY A 137 3.22 16.52 5.53
C GLY A 137 3.11 15.36 6.52
N TRP A 138 2.50 14.27 6.06
CA TRP A 138 2.32 13.05 6.84
C TRP A 138 2.52 11.79 6.00
N THR A 139 2.74 10.66 6.66
CA THR A 139 2.75 9.34 6.01
C THR A 139 1.67 8.47 6.61
N ASP A 140 0.84 7.86 5.78
CA ASP A 140 -0.16 6.88 6.19
C ASP A 140 0.21 5.48 5.68
N GLY A 141 -0.07 4.48 6.51
CA GLY A 141 0.18 3.06 6.21
C GLY A 141 -1.09 2.23 6.31
N TYR A 142 -1.36 1.44 5.28
CA TYR A 142 -2.52 0.58 5.17
C TYR A 142 -2.12 -0.84 4.83
N VAL A 143 -2.92 -1.81 5.30
CA VAL A 143 -2.73 -3.22 4.97
C VAL A 143 -4.01 -3.79 4.37
N PHE A 144 -3.80 -4.59 3.33
CA PHE A 144 -4.78 -5.39 2.61
C PHE A 144 -4.28 -6.82 2.52
N ILE A 145 -5.15 -7.79 2.76
CA ILE A 145 -4.85 -9.22 2.63
C ILE A 145 -5.92 -9.85 1.76
N GLU A 146 -5.52 -10.60 0.76
CA GLU A 146 -6.42 -11.31 -0.14
C GLU A 146 -6.08 -12.80 -0.20
N ASN A 147 -7.11 -13.63 -0.05
CA ASN A 147 -6.99 -15.05 -0.25
C ASN A 147 -7.36 -15.42 -1.70
N LEU A 148 -6.38 -15.87 -2.48
CA LEU A 148 -6.49 -16.14 -3.91
C LEU A 148 -7.34 -17.37 -4.26
N GLN A 149 -7.60 -18.25 -3.29
CA GLN A 149 -8.41 -19.46 -3.46
C GLN A 149 -9.88 -19.20 -3.18
N THR A 150 -10.19 -18.36 -2.20
CA THR A 150 -11.55 -18.10 -1.71
C THR A 150 -12.10 -16.73 -2.13
N GLY A 151 -11.26 -15.82 -2.63
CA GLY A 151 -11.62 -14.42 -2.89
C GLY A 151 -11.87 -13.61 -1.61
N MET A 152 -11.52 -14.16 -0.44
CA MET A 152 -11.76 -13.51 0.83
C MET A 152 -10.75 -12.38 1.07
N GLU A 153 -11.27 -11.24 1.54
CA GLU A 153 -10.48 -10.03 1.79
C GLU A 153 -10.47 -9.61 3.27
N LEU A 154 -9.31 -9.15 3.74
CA LEU A 154 -9.15 -8.42 5.01
C LEU A 154 -8.47 -7.07 4.76
N LYS A 155 -9.03 -6.00 5.32
CA LYS A 155 -8.47 -4.65 5.17
C LYS A 155 -8.43 -3.86 6.45
N SER A 156 -7.42 -3.00 6.55
CA SER A 156 -7.32 -1.97 7.60
C SER A 156 -8.48 -0.98 7.51
N ARG A 157 -9.01 -0.53 8.66
CA ARG A 157 -10.21 0.33 8.73
C ARG A 157 -10.02 1.66 8.01
N SER A 158 -8.81 2.20 8.01
CA SER A 158 -8.51 3.53 7.50
C SER A 158 -8.29 3.58 5.98
N MET A 159 -8.32 2.44 5.29
CA MET A 159 -8.21 2.37 3.83
C MET A 159 -9.52 2.88 3.19
N ARG A 160 -9.54 4.14 2.71
CA ARG A 160 -10.70 4.72 1.99
C ARG A 160 -10.88 4.07 0.61
N LYS A 161 -12.15 3.97 0.15
CA LYS A 161 -12.59 3.35 -1.13
C LYS A 161 -11.87 3.84 -2.41
N VAL A 162 -11.28 5.03 -2.41
CA VAL A 162 -10.85 5.73 -3.65
C VAL A 162 -9.72 5.02 -4.40
N SER A 163 -8.79 4.36 -3.71
CA SER A 163 -7.75 3.55 -4.38
C SER A 163 -8.20 2.11 -4.68
N TYR A 164 -9.27 1.68 -4.00
CA TYR A 164 -9.81 0.32 -4.06
C TYR A 164 -10.54 0.04 -5.38
N ALA A 165 -11.12 1.07 -6.02
CA ALA A 165 -11.80 0.93 -7.31
C ALA A 165 -10.88 0.42 -8.46
N MET A 166 -9.55 0.56 -8.34
CA MET A 166 -8.60 0.00 -9.30
C MET A 166 -8.31 -1.49 -9.07
N LEU A 167 -8.44 -1.98 -7.83
CA LEU A 167 -8.24 -3.39 -7.45
C LEU A 167 -9.55 -4.20 -7.52
N GLU A 168 -10.71 -3.61 -7.18
CA GLU A 168 -12.04 -4.25 -7.16
C GLU A 168 -12.53 -4.70 -8.56
N LYS A 169 -12.00 -4.16 -9.67
CA LYS A 169 -12.29 -4.65 -11.03
C LYS A 169 -11.64 -6.00 -11.35
N GLN A 170 -11.50 -6.89 -10.36
CA GLN A 170 -11.13 -8.29 -10.55
C GLN A 170 -12.34 -9.24 -10.43
N ILE A 171 -13.54 -8.74 -10.12
CA ILE A 171 -14.74 -9.56 -9.92
C ILE A 171 -15.82 -9.36 -11.01
N GLU A 172 -15.71 -8.33 -11.85
CA GLU A 172 -16.64 -8.12 -12.96
C GLU A 172 -15.96 -8.33 -14.32
N VAL A 173 -16.34 -9.45 -14.94
CA VAL A 173 -16.10 -10.00 -16.29
C VAL A 173 -14.85 -10.84 -16.47
#